data_AF-A0A8R7US86-F1
#
_entry.id   AF-A0A8R7US86-F1
#
_cell.length_a   1.000
_cell.length_b   1.000
_cell.length_c   1.000
_cell.angle_alpha   90.00
_cell.angle_beta   90.00
_cell.angle_gamma   90.00
#
_symmetry.space_group_name_H-M   'P 1'
#
loop_
_entity.id
_entity.type
_entity.pdbx_description
1 polymer ?
#
loop_
_entity_poly.entity_id
_entity_poly.type
_entity_poly.pdbx_seq_one_letter_code
_entity_poly.pdbx_strand_id
1 'polypeptide(L)'
;MEDFYETRVDDVDGETVGLFGVFDGHGGARAAEYVKKHLFSNLIKHPKFMTDTKAAIAETFNHTDSEFLKADSSHTRDAGSTASTAILVGGRLVVANVGDSRAVVSKGGKGKSHCL
;
A
#
# COMPACT_ATOMS: atom_id res chain seq x y z
N MET A 1 5.77 -8.47 -17.07
CA MET A 1 5.94 -8.58 -15.61
C MET A 1 4.80 -7.81 -14.99
N GLU A 2 4.00 -8.44 -14.12
CA GLU A 2 2.78 -7.86 -13.53
C GLU A 2 2.97 -7.51 -12.05
N ASP A 3 4.02 -8.02 -11.41
CA ASP A 3 4.43 -7.69 -10.06
C ASP A 3 5.15 -6.34 -9.99
N PHE A 4 4.81 -5.55 -8.99
CA PHE A 4 5.43 -4.28 -8.68
C PHE A 4 5.73 -4.16 -7.19
N TYR A 5 6.65 -3.26 -6.86
CA TYR A 5 6.93 -2.85 -5.49
C TYR A 5 7.22 -1.35 -5.45
N GLU A 6 7.06 -0.76 -4.27
CA GLU A 6 7.46 0.61 -3.98
C GLU A 6 8.11 0.68 -2.60
N THR A 7 9.20 1.43 -2.50
CA THR A 7 9.89 1.70 -1.24
C THR A 7 10.24 3.18 -1.16
N ARG A 8 9.79 3.87 -0.11
CA ARG A 8 10.09 5.28 0.14
C ARG A 8 10.44 5.50 1.59
N VAL A 9 11.33 6.46 1.82
CA VAL A 9 11.58 7.04 3.14
C VAL A 9 11.46 8.53 2.96
N ASP A 10 10.46 9.11 3.63
CA ASP A 10 10.11 10.52 3.54
C ASP A 10 10.14 11.14 4.93
N ASP A 11 10.33 12.46 5.01
CA ASP A 11 10.14 13.22 6.25
C ASP A 11 8.81 13.98 6.17
N VAL A 12 7.87 13.63 7.07
CA VAL A 12 6.51 14.19 7.11
C VAL A 12 6.30 14.81 8.49
N ASP A 13 6.05 16.12 8.53
CA ASP A 13 5.88 16.90 9.77
C ASP A 13 7.02 16.73 10.79
N GLY A 14 8.25 16.52 10.30
CA GLY A 14 9.45 16.32 11.14
C GLY A 14 9.63 14.90 11.66
N GLU A 15 8.78 13.95 11.26
CA GLU A 15 8.89 12.54 11.56
C GLU A 15 9.37 11.77 10.32
N THR A 16 10.35 10.88 10.49
CA THR A 16 10.78 9.98 9.42
C THR A 16 9.75 8.87 9.23
N VAL A 17 9.27 8.76 7.99
CA VAL A 17 8.22 7.82 7.56
C VAL A 17 8.80 6.84 6.56
N GLY A 18 8.66 5.53 6.84
CA GLY A 18 9.02 4.46 5.90
C GLY A 18 7.78 3.86 5.25
N LEU A 19 7.77 3.73 3.93
CA LEU A 19 6.65 3.20 3.15
C LEU A 19 7.16 2.07 2.25
N PHE A 20 6.65 0.86 2.45
CA PHE A 20 7.07 -0.33 1.71
C PHE A 20 5.83 -1.07 1.22
N GLY A 21 5.81 -1.47 -0.06
CA GLY A 21 4.67 -2.13 -0.66
C GLY A 21 5.06 -3.13 -1.74
N VAL A 22 4.35 -4.25 -1.79
CA VAL A 22 4.40 -5.25 -2.86
C VAL A 22 2.99 -5.41 -3.43
N PHE A 23 2.90 -5.46 -4.76
CA PHE A 23 1.66 -5.46 -5.52
C PHE A 23 1.77 -6.54 -6.60
N ASP A 24 1.08 -7.66 -6.41
CA ASP A 24 1.03 -8.78 -7.35
C ASP A 24 -0.15 -8.60 -8.30
N GLY A 25 0.13 -8.20 -9.53
CA GLY A 25 -0.87 -7.93 -10.55
C GLY A 25 -1.41 -9.20 -11.21
N HIS A 26 -2.69 -9.21 -11.54
CA HIS A 26 -3.32 -10.28 -12.33
C HIS A 26 -4.27 -9.70 -13.38
N GLY A 27 -4.40 -10.37 -14.52
CA GLY A 27 -5.25 -9.89 -15.62
C GLY A 27 -4.69 -8.60 -16.29
N GLY A 28 -3.39 -8.35 -16.14
CA GLY A 28 -2.70 -7.17 -16.66
C GLY A 28 -1.95 -6.39 -15.58
N ALA A 29 -0.77 -5.87 -15.92
CA ALA A 29 0.09 -5.06 -15.05
C ALA A 29 -0.51 -3.71 -14.58
N ARG A 30 -1.62 -3.26 -15.17
CA ARG A 30 -2.13 -1.88 -15.05
C ARG A 30 -2.54 -1.53 -13.62
N ALA A 31 -3.24 -2.42 -12.93
CA ALA A 31 -3.70 -2.20 -11.56
C ALA A 31 -2.50 -2.09 -10.60
N ALA A 32 -1.59 -3.08 -10.63
CA ALA A 32 -0.41 -3.09 -9.78
C ALA A 32 0.52 -1.89 -10.04
N GLU A 33 0.70 -1.51 -11.32
CA GLU A 33 1.46 -0.31 -11.69
C GLU A 33 0.80 0.99 -11.18
N TYR A 34 -0.54 1.06 -11.23
CA TYR A 34 -1.29 2.20 -10.70
C TYR A 34 -1.14 2.32 -9.19
N VAL A 35 -1.37 1.22 -8.46
CA VAL A 35 -1.24 1.19 -7.00
C VAL A 35 0.18 1.61 -6.58
N LYS A 36 1.22 1.07 -7.24
CA LYS A 36 2.61 1.48 -7.01
C LYS A 36 2.81 3.01 -7.09
N LYS A 37 2.27 3.65 -8.13
CA LYS A 37 2.47 5.08 -8.40
C LYS A 37 1.68 5.99 -7.44
N HIS A 38 0.46 5.58 -7.09
CA HIS A 38 -0.52 6.47 -6.46
C HIS A 38 -0.73 6.21 -4.97
N LEU A 39 -0.66 4.97 -4.49
CA LEU A 39 -1.08 4.60 -3.13
C LEU A 39 -0.36 5.40 -2.04
N PHE A 40 0.97 5.42 -2.06
CA PHE A 40 1.76 6.15 -1.05
C PHE A 40 1.67 7.66 -1.18
N SER A 41 1.59 8.16 -2.42
CA SER A 41 1.41 9.59 -2.69
C SER A 41 0.05 10.09 -2.15
N ASN A 42 -1.00 9.27 -2.27
CA ASN A 42 -2.31 9.54 -1.70
C ASN A 42 -2.32 9.43 -0.17
N LEU A 43 -1.56 8.46 0.38
CA LEU A 43 -1.49 8.23 1.83
C LEU A 43 -0.83 9.39 2.58
N ILE A 44 0.33 9.87 2.11
CA ILE A 44 1.04 10.99 2.76
C ILE A 44 0.19 12.26 2.77
N LYS A 45 -0.60 12.48 1.71
CA LYS A 45 -1.49 13.64 1.60
C LYS A 45 -2.77 13.50 2.43
N HIS A 46 -3.03 12.32 3.00
CA HIS A 46 -4.25 12.07 3.74
C HIS A 46 -4.26 12.88 5.04
N PRO A 47 -5.32 13.65 5.34
CA PRO A 47 -5.35 14.55 6.51
C PRO A 47 -5.24 13.82 7.85
N LYS A 48 -5.58 12.53 7.88
CA LYS A 48 -5.47 11.67 9.05
C LYS A 48 -4.16 10.88 9.14
N PHE A 49 -3.21 11.07 8.23
CA PHE A 49 -2.03 10.19 8.13
C PHE A 49 -1.24 10.10 9.44
N MET A 50 -0.98 11.25 10.07
CA MET A 50 -0.23 11.33 11.33
C MET A 50 -1.11 11.12 12.58
N THR A 51 -2.42 11.39 12.50
CA THR A 51 -3.34 11.37 13.66
C THR A 51 -4.09 10.05 13.82
N ASP A 52 -4.57 9.47 12.73
CA ASP A 52 -5.22 8.15 12.67
C ASP A 52 -4.75 7.41 11.41
N THR A 53 -3.51 6.91 11.49
CA THR A 53 -2.85 6.21 10.39
C THR A 53 -3.66 5.01 9.90
N LYS A 54 -4.38 4.29 10.77
CA LYS A 54 -5.17 3.12 10.36
C LYS A 54 -6.36 3.53 9.50
N ALA A 55 -7.12 4.54 9.93
CA ALA A 55 -8.21 5.07 9.13
C ALA A 55 -7.70 5.66 7.81
N ALA A 56 -6.59 6.40 7.86
CA ALA A 56 -5.94 6.95 6.66
C ALA A 56 -5.58 5.86 5.65
N ILE A 57 -4.98 4.75 6.10
CA ILE A 57 -4.65 3.63 5.20
C ILE A 57 -5.91 3.04 4.55
N ALA A 58 -6.94 2.73 5.34
CA ALA A 58 -8.17 2.15 4.81
C ALA A 58 -8.89 3.10 3.82
N GLU A 59 -8.98 4.38 4.16
CA GLU A 59 -9.57 5.42 3.30
C GLU A 59 -8.75 5.60 2.02
N THR A 60 -7.42 5.62 2.11
CA THR A 60 -6.52 5.75 0.95
C THR A 60 -6.56 4.53 0.02
N PHE A 61 -6.67 3.30 0.53
CA PHE A 61 -6.82 2.11 -0.30
C PHE A 61 -8.10 2.20 -1.14
N ASN A 62 -9.24 2.49 -0.51
CA ASN A 62 -10.53 2.67 -1.19
C ASN A 62 -10.50 3.84 -2.19
N HIS A 63 -9.83 4.94 -1.82
CA HIS A 63 -9.69 6.10 -2.70
C HIS A 63 -8.88 5.75 -3.94
N THR A 64 -7.72 5.11 -3.77
CA THR A 64 -6.82 4.72 -4.86
C THR A 64 -7.50 3.71 -5.80
N ASP A 65 -8.24 2.74 -5.25
CA ASP A 65 -9.06 1.81 -6.04
C ASP A 65 -10.13 2.54 -6.86
N SER A 66 -10.87 3.45 -6.23
CA SER A 66 -11.87 4.29 -6.92
C SER A 66 -11.27 5.17 -8.01
N GLU A 67 -10.06 5.70 -7.81
CA GLU A 67 -9.34 6.48 -8.83
C GLU A 67 -8.89 5.60 -9.99
N PHE A 68 -8.36 4.40 -9.71
CA PHE A 68 -8.01 3.42 -10.73
C PHE A 68 -9.22 3.05 -11.60
N LEU A 69 -10.35 2.71 -10.99
CA LEU A 69 -11.58 2.34 -11.71
C LEU A 69 -12.15 3.48 -12.58
N LYS A 70 -11.86 4.74 -12.24
CA LYS A 70 -12.24 5.91 -13.04
C LYS A 70 -11.24 6.19 -14.16
N ALA A 71 -9.94 6.02 -13.89
CA ALA A 71 -8.86 6.23 -14.84
C ALA A 71 -8.80 5.11 -15.89
N ASP A 72 -9.24 3.90 -15.53
CA ASP A 72 -9.29 2.76 -16.43
C ASP A 72 -10.50 2.85 -17.39
N SER A 73 -10.22 3.38 -18.58
CA SER A 73 -11.14 3.45 -19.72
C SER A 73 -11.05 2.22 -20.65
N SER A 74 -10.29 1.18 -20.27
CA SER A 74 -10.20 -0.04 -21.06
C SER A 74 -11.56 -0.75 -21.12
N HIS A 75 -11.84 -1.36 -22.27
CA HIS A 75 -13.08 -2.12 -22.48
C HIS A 75 -13.10 -3.43 -21.67
N THR A 76 -11.96 -3.84 -21.10
CA THR A 76 -11.77 -5.04 -20.29
C THR A 76 -11.22 -4.67 -18.92
N ARG A 77 -12.10 -4.57 -17.91
CA ARG A 77 -11.78 -4.27 -16.52
C ARG A 77 -11.35 -5.53 -15.74
N ASP A 78 -10.45 -6.31 -16.34
CA ASP A 78 -10.05 -7.61 -15.81
C ASP A 78 -8.74 -7.52 -15.01
N ALA A 79 -8.08 -6.35 -15.03
CA ALA A 79 -6.84 -6.12 -14.31
C ALA A 79 -7.11 -5.85 -12.83
N GLY A 80 -6.43 -6.60 -11.97
CA GLY A 80 -6.44 -6.44 -10.52
C GLY A 80 -5.04 -6.58 -9.94
N SER A 81 -4.93 -6.36 -8.63
CA SER A 81 -3.67 -6.49 -7.91
C SER A 81 -3.90 -6.83 -6.45
N THR A 82 -3.00 -7.62 -5.87
CA THR A 82 -2.84 -7.63 -4.41
C THR A 82 -2.20 -6.31 -3.94
N ALA A 83 -2.23 -6.06 -2.64
CA ALA A 83 -1.45 -5.02 -2.00
C ALA A 83 -1.10 -5.41 -0.57
N SER A 84 0.19 -5.72 -0.33
CA SER A 84 0.74 -5.87 1.03
C SER A 84 1.67 -4.69 1.31
N THR A 85 1.34 -3.86 2.30
CA THR A 85 2.14 -2.70 2.68
C THR A 85 2.61 -2.75 4.12
N ALA A 86 3.77 -2.16 4.38
CA ALA A 86 4.34 -1.95 5.70
C ALA A 86 4.72 -0.46 5.82
N ILE A 87 4.16 0.22 6.81
CA ILE A 87 4.25 1.67 7.00
C ILE A 87 4.82 1.94 8.39
N LEU A 88 6.00 2.53 8.45
CA LEU A 88 6.66 2.95 9.67
C LEU A 88 6.41 4.45 9.88
N VAL A 89 5.67 4.81 10.94
CA VAL A 89 5.36 6.21 11.27
C VAL A 89 5.35 6.42 12.78
N GLY A 90 6.09 7.42 13.27
CA GLY A 90 6.20 7.72 14.70
C GLY A 90 6.62 6.51 15.53
N GLY A 91 7.59 5.73 15.03
CA GLY A 91 8.06 4.48 15.67
C GLY A 91 7.08 3.30 15.66
N ARG A 92 5.91 3.43 15.02
CA ARG A 92 4.91 2.37 14.90
C ARG A 92 4.97 1.76 13.50
N LEU A 93 5.04 0.43 13.42
CA LEU A 93 4.89 -0.30 12.17
C LEU A 93 3.43 -0.74 11.99
N VAL A 94 2.78 -0.28 10.92
CA VAL A 94 1.43 -0.64 10.53
C VAL A 94 1.49 -1.43 9.22
N VAL A 95 0.82 -2.57 9.17
CA VAL A 95 0.73 -3.40 7.96
C VAL A 95 -0.72 -3.41 7.49
N ALA A 96 -0.92 -3.28 6.18
CA ALA A 96 -2.21 -3.47 5.55
C ALA A 96 -2.08 -4.48 4.40
N ASN A 97 -3.09 -5.33 4.26
CA ASN A 97 -3.07 -6.40 3.28
C ASN A 97 -4.42 -6.52 2.56
N VAL A 98 -4.37 -6.63 1.24
CA VAL A 98 -5.50 -6.98 0.38
C VAL A 98 -5.00 -8.05 -0.61
N GLY A 99 -5.69 -9.20 -0.67
CA GLY A 99 -5.27 -10.33 -1.48
C GLY A 99 -4.44 -11.36 -0.69
N ASP A 100 -3.73 -12.21 -1.41
CA ASP A 100 -3.05 -13.41 -0.90
C ASP A 100 -1.52 -13.29 -0.80
N SER A 101 -0.96 -12.14 -1.19
CA SER A 101 0.36 -11.68 -0.78
C SER A 101 0.46 -11.55 0.76
N ARG A 102 1.68 -11.57 1.30
CA ARG A 102 1.89 -11.59 2.77
C ARG A 102 3.12 -10.79 3.21
N ALA A 103 2.98 -10.12 4.34
CA ALA A 103 4.09 -9.53 5.08
C ALA A 103 4.39 -10.34 6.36
N VAL A 104 5.67 -10.49 6.70
CA VAL A 104 6.12 -11.18 7.92
C VAL A 104 7.09 -10.28 8.66
N VAL A 105 6.90 -10.13 9.98
CA VAL A 105 7.81 -9.37 10.84
C VAL A 105 8.55 -10.32 11.77
N SER A 106 9.87 -10.14 11.89
CA SER A 106 10.71 -10.90 12.82
C SER A 106 11.28 -9.99 13.89
N LYS A 107 11.17 -10.39 15.15
CA LYS A 107 11.74 -9.65 16.29
C LYS A 107 12.51 -10.63 17.18
N GLY A 108 13.81 -10.39 17.35
CA GLY A 108 14.68 -11.24 18.18
C GLY A 108 14.82 -12.67 17.67
N GLY A 109 14.88 -12.87 16.34
CA GLY A 109 15.04 -14.18 15.71
C GLY A 109 13.79 -15.06 15.69
N LYS A 110 12.65 -14.57 16.22
CA LYS A 110 11.35 -15.24 16.11
C LYS A 110 10.50 -14.51 15.07
N GLY A 111 10.25 -15.16 13.94
CA GLY A 111 9.28 -14.70 12.95
C GLY A 111 7.87 -14.81 13.51
N LYS A 112 7.09 -13.73 13.46
CA LYS A 112 5.64 -13.79 13.61
C LYS A 112 5.03 -13.49 12.25
N SER A 113 4.50 -14.53 11.61
CA SER A 113 3.57 -14.36 10.50
C SER A 113 2.27 -13.84 11.10
N HIS A 114 2.08 -12.53 11.04
CA HIS A 114 0.76 -11.96 11.26
C HIS A 114 0.06 -11.93 9.90
N CYS A 115 -0.86 -12.88 9.67
CA CYS A 115 -1.98 -12.59 8.78
C CYS A 115 -2.77 -11.49 9.49
N LEU A 116 -2.54 -10.23 9.10
CA LEU A 116 -3.38 -9.10 9.49
C LEU A 116 -4.51 -8.96 8.48
#